data_AF-A0A202DHE2-F1
#
_entry.id   AF-A0A202DHE2-F1
#
_cell.length_a   1.000
_cell.length_b   1.000
_cell.length_c   1.000
_cell.angle_alpha   90.00
_cell.angle_beta   90.00
_cell.angle_gamma   90.00
#
_symmetry.space_group_name_H-M   'P 1'
#
loop_
_entity.id
_entity.type
_entity.pdbx_description
1 polymer ?
#
loop_
_entity_poly.entity_id
_entity_poly.type
_entity_poly.pdbx_seq_one_letter_code
_entity_poly.pdbx_strand_id
1 'polypeptide(L)'
;MSETLNKLEGIGGKRFCLVYMELIDMEKEQVKLTPVYGTARLHSDKLLLVEKDGNELVVPESALASVYASDGSEILKDAEYYVVVKVGHGISPK
;
A
#
# COMPACT_ATOMS: atom_id res chain seq x y z
N MET A 1 -19.38 -13.48 2.93
CA MET A 1 -18.25 -13.27 3.85
C MET A 1 -17.08 -14.09 3.34
N SER A 2 -15.94 -13.60 2.85
CA SER A 2 -15.51 -12.30 2.34
C SER A 2 -14.25 -12.66 1.54
N GLU A 3 -14.30 -12.77 0.21
CA GLU A 3 -13.14 -13.17 -0.62
C GLU A 3 -11.92 -12.28 -0.36
N THR A 4 -12.17 -11.01 -0.02
CA THR A 4 -11.17 -10.04 0.41
C THR A 4 -10.41 -10.48 1.67
N LEU A 5 -11.08 -11.06 2.67
CA LEU A 5 -10.45 -11.45 3.93
C LEU A 5 -9.46 -12.62 3.74
N ASN A 6 -9.87 -13.65 2.99
CA ASN A 6 -8.99 -14.77 2.62
C ASN A 6 -7.75 -14.29 1.84
N LYS A 7 -7.94 -13.32 0.95
CA LYS A 7 -6.83 -12.73 0.19
C LYS A 7 -5.86 -11.98 1.12
N LEU A 8 -6.38 -11.23 2.09
CA LEU A 8 -5.60 -10.48 3.07
C LEU A 8 -4.84 -11.39 4.05
N GLU A 9 -5.43 -12.52 4.45
CA GLU A 9 -4.77 -13.53 5.28
C GLU A 9 -3.52 -14.11 4.59
N GLY A 10 -3.58 -14.33 3.27
CA GLY A 10 -2.42 -14.78 2.49
C GLY A 10 -1.30 -13.72 2.34
N ILE A 11 -1.62 -12.44 2.55
CA ILE A 11 -0.68 -11.32 2.49
C ILE A 11 -0.04 -11.07 3.87
N GLY A 12 -0.69 -11.48 4.95
CA GLY A 12 -0.17 -11.34 6.31
C GLY A 12 1.21 -11.99 6.48
N GLY A 13 2.20 -11.21 6.89
CA GLY A 13 3.60 -11.65 7.06
C GLY A 13 4.46 -11.58 5.80
N LYS A 14 3.93 -11.08 4.67
CA LYS A 14 4.66 -10.94 3.41
C LYS A 14 5.28 -9.55 3.26
N ARG A 15 6.32 -9.46 2.43
CA ARG A 15 6.94 -8.19 2.02
C ARG A 15 5.94 -7.38 1.20
N PHE A 16 5.63 -6.18 1.65
CA PHE A 16 4.53 -5.37 1.15
C PHE A 16 4.98 -3.94 0.85
N CYS A 17 4.49 -3.37 -0.25
CA CYS A 17 4.79 -2.01 -0.67
C CYS A 17 3.51 -1.17 -0.76
N LEU A 18 3.42 -0.11 0.04
CA LEU A 18 2.35 0.87 -0.05
C LEU A 18 2.85 2.06 -0.87
N VAL A 19 2.23 2.28 -2.02
CA VAL A 19 2.58 3.38 -2.91
C VAL A 19 1.57 4.51 -2.73
N TYR A 20 2.00 5.62 -2.14
CA TYR A 20 1.19 6.83 -2.11
C TYR A 20 1.26 7.52 -3.46
N MET A 21 0.11 7.77 -4.06
CA MET A 21 -0.04 8.48 -5.31
C MET A 21 -0.66 9.84 -5.03
N GLU A 22 0.15 10.88 -5.10
CA GLU A 22 -0.27 12.27 -4.93
C GLU A 22 -0.38 12.94 -6.30
N LEU A 23 -1.54 13.55 -6.59
CA LEU A 23 -1.72 14.38 -7.79
C LEU A 23 -1.10 15.76 -7.54
N ILE A 24 0.04 16.03 -8.16
CA ILE A 24 0.76 17.30 -8.03
C ILE A 24 0.16 18.34 -8.98
N ASP A 25 -0.13 17.94 -10.22
CA ASP A 25 -0.67 18.84 -11.23
C ASP A 25 -1.63 18.05 -12.13
N MET A 26 -2.92 18.43 -12.08
CA MET A 26 -3.97 17.76 -12.84
C MET A 26 -3.95 18.15 -14.32
N GLU A 27 -3.47 19.37 -14.65
CA GLU A 27 -3.39 19.87 -16.03
C GLU A 27 -2.22 19.25 -16.80
N LYS A 28 -1.13 18.93 -16.09
CA LYS A 28 0.09 18.31 -16.64
C LYS A 28 0.17 16.80 -16.38
N GLU A 29 -0.88 16.21 -15.81
CA GLU A 29 -0.94 14.79 -15.46
C GLU A 29 0.26 14.33 -14.59
N GLN A 30 0.79 15.24 -13.76
CA GLN A 30 1.94 14.93 -12.92
C GLN A 30 1.49 14.34 -11.60
N VAL A 31 2.02 13.15 -11.33
CA VAL A 31 1.78 12.40 -10.09
C VAL A 31 3.09 12.13 -9.40
N LYS A 32 3.10 12.27 -8.09
CA LYS A 32 4.20 11.87 -7.24
C LYS A 32 3.86 10.52 -6.63
N LEU A 33 4.71 9.53 -6.93
CA LEU A 33 4.63 8.19 -6.36
C LEU A 33 5.64 8.08 -5.23
N THR A 34 5.18 7.80 -4.03
CA THR A 34 6.03 7.60 -2.86
C THR A 34 5.87 6.15 -2.37
N PRO A 35 6.78 5.25 -2.76
CA PRO A 35 6.74 3.87 -2.31
C PRO A 35 7.24 3.75 -0.86
N VAL A 36 6.48 3.08 -0.03
CA VAL A 36 6.79 2.75 1.35
C VAL A 36 6.87 1.24 1.49
N TYR A 37 7.99 0.75 1.99
CA TYR A 37 8.28 -0.68 2.04
C TYR A 37 8.21 -1.18 3.47
N GLY A 38 7.55 -2.31 3.66
CA GLY A 38 7.44 -2.92 4.97
C GLY A 38 6.96 -4.36 4.89
N THR A 39 6.46 -4.83 6.03
CA THR A 39 5.83 -6.14 6.15
C THR A 39 4.35 -5.93 6.37
N ALA A 40 3.53 -6.62 5.57
CA ALA A 40 2.10 -6.63 5.79
C ALA A 40 1.77 -7.37 7.08
N ARG A 41 0.91 -6.78 7.90
CA ARG A 41 0.37 -7.33 9.14
C ARG A 41 -1.14 -7.26 9.06
N LEU A 42 -1.80 -8.40 9.10
CA LEU A 42 -3.25 -8.43 9.23
C LEU A 42 -3.61 -8.30 10.71
N HIS A 43 -4.49 -7.35 11.03
CA HIS A 43 -5.00 -7.18 12.39
C HIS A 43 -6.54 -7.15 12.33
N SER A 44 -7.15 -8.29 12.66
CA SER A 44 -8.58 -8.58 12.51
C SER A 44 -9.08 -8.44 11.07
N ASP A 45 -9.43 -7.22 10.65
CA ASP A 45 -9.97 -6.89 9.32
C ASP A 45 -9.14 -5.80 8.62
N LYS A 46 -8.10 -5.29 9.28
CA LYS A 46 -7.26 -4.19 8.79
C LYS A 46 -5.91 -4.71 8.34
N LEU A 47 -5.48 -4.25 7.17
CA LEU A 47 -4.11 -4.46 6.70
C LEU A 47 -3.24 -3.30 7.19
N LEU A 48 -2.19 -3.64 7.91
CA LEU A 48 -1.16 -2.73 8.38
C LEU A 48 0.12 -2.98 7.58
N LEU A 49 0.84 -1.93 7.24
CA LEU A 49 2.23 -2.01 6.78
C LEU A 49 3.12 -1.63 7.94
N VAL A 50 3.99 -2.56 8.35
CA VAL A 50 5.00 -2.32 9.38
C VAL A 50 6.33 -2.03 8.71
N GLU A 51 6.80 -0.79 8.80
CA GLU A 51 8.09 -0.36 8.26
C GLU A 51 9.26 -0.94 9.07
N LYS A 52 10.47 -0.86 8.51
CA LYS A 52 11.68 -1.32 9.19
C LYS A 52 11.97 -0.57 10.50
N ASP A 53 11.54 0.69 10.59
CA ASP A 53 11.70 1.53 11.78
C ASP A 53 10.66 1.21 12.88
N GLY A 54 9.71 0.32 12.60
CA GLY A 54 8.62 -0.04 13.50
C GLY A 54 7.37 0.83 13.36
N ASN A 55 7.38 1.80 12.44
CA ASN A 55 6.19 2.60 12.11
C ASN A 55 5.11 1.71 11.47
N GLU A 56 3.88 1.86 11.94
CA GLU A 56 2.73 1.10 11.47
C GLU A 56 1.79 2.01 10.67
N LEU A 57 1.69 1.75 9.37
CA LEU A 57 0.80 2.47 8.46
C LEU A 57 -0.46 1.65 8.20
N VAL A 58 -1.62 2.25 8.44
CA VAL A 58 -2.91 1.60 8.16
C VAL A 58 -3.21 1.72 6.67
N VAL A 59 -3.43 0.59 5.99
CA VAL A 59 -3.94 0.58 4.63
C VAL A 59 -5.44 0.88 4.68
N PRO A 60 -5.92 1.92 3.97
CA PRO A 60 -7.33 2.26 3.97
C PRO A 60 -8.17 1.15 3.33
N GLU A 61 -9.36 0.90 3.88
CA GLU A 61 -10.26 -0.17 3.41
C GLU A 61 -10.60 -0.05 1.92
N SER A 62 -10.78 1.18 1.43
CA SER A 62 -11.02 1.46 0.01
C SER A 62 -9.88 1.01 -0.92
N ALA A 63 -8.66 0.91 -0.41
CA ALA A 63 -7.50 0.46 -1.17
C ALA A 63 -7.25 -1.06 -1.07
N LEU A 64 -7.89 -1.77 -0.12
CA LEU A 64 -7.73 -3.23 0.05
C LEU A 64 -8.19 -4.01 -1.20
N ALA A 65 -9.20 -3.49 -1.90
CA ALA A 65 -9.65 -4.06 -3.18
C ALA A 65 -8.59 -3.94 -4.29
N SER A 66 -7.69 -2.97 -4.18
CA SER A 66 -6.61 -2.67 -5.13
C SER A 66 -5.24 -3.14 -4.62
N VAL A 67 -5.21 -4.25 -3.89
CA VAL A 67 -3.96 -4.95 -3.56
C VAL A 67 -3.61 -5.91 -4.70
N TYR A 68 -2.41 -5.75 -5.23
CA TYR A 68 -1.87 -6.51 -6.37
C TYR A 68 -0.61 -7.27 -5.97
N ALA A 69 -0.33 -8.37 -6.65
CA ALA A 69 0.97 -9.04 -6.56
C ALA A 69 2.02 -8.20 -7.29
N SER A 70 3.25 -8.22 -6.79
CA SER A 70 4.37 -7.53 -7.42
C SER A 70 4.65 -8.12 -8.81
N ASP A 71 4.73 -7.23 -9.81
CA ASP A 71 5.08 -7.59 -11.19
C ASP A 71 6.61 -7.60 -11.40
N GLY A 72 7.40 -7.38 -10.33
CA GLY A 72 8.85 -7.26 -10.42
C GLY A 72 9.34 -5.88 -10.87
N SER A 73 8.47 -4.87 -10.86
CA SER A 73 8.86 -3.49 -11.20
C SER A 73 9.92 -2.95 -10.24
N GLU A 74 10.85 -2.14 -10.74
CA GLU A 74 11.95 -1.57 -9.95
C GLU A 74 11.48 -0.75 -8.74
N ILE A 75 10.32 -0.10 -8.84
CA ILE A 75 9.68 0.66 -7.74
C ILE A 75 9.18 -0.23 -6.59
N LEU A 76 8.94 -1.51 -6.85
CA LEU A 76 8.45 -2.46 -5.84
C LEU A 76 9.61 -3.21 -5.16
N LYS A 77 10.79 -3.20 -5.78
CA LYS A 77 11.99 -3.90 -5.30
C LYS A 77 11.68 -5.37 -5.00
N ASP A 78 11.76 -5.73 -3.72
CA ASP A 78 11.62 -7.09 -3.20
C ASP A 78 10.24 -7.32 -2.55
N ALA A 79 9.30 -6.38 -2.72
CA ALA A 79 7.94 -6.56 -2.26
C ALA A 79 7.24 -7.68 -3.06
N GLU A 80 6.51 -8.55 -2.35
CA GLU A 80 5.69 -9.60 -2.96
C GLU A 80 4.31 -9.06 -3.37
N TYR A 81 3.84 -8.02 -2.67
CA TYR A 81 2.54 -7.39 -2.90
C TYR A 81 2.66 -5.87 -2.80
N TYR A 82 1.75 -5.17 -3.47
CA TYR A 82 1.66 -3.73 -3.37
C TYR A 82 0.23 -3.22 -3.43
N VAL A 83 0.03 -2.01 -2.93
CA VAL A 83 -1.22 -1.27 -3.02
C VAL A 83 -0.95 0.17 -3.38
N VAL A 84 -1.79 0.75 -4.23
CA VAL A 84 -1.71 2.17 -4.58
C VAL A 84 -2.80 2.92 -3.83
N VAL A 85 -2.38 3.86 -2.98
CA VAL A 85 -3.29 4.72 -2.22
C VAL A 85 -3.25 6.11 -2.85
N LYS A 86 -4.37 6.50 -3.45
CA LYS A 86 -4.54 7.87 -3.98
C LYS A 86 -4.73 8.82 -2.80
N VAL A 87 -3.82 9.78 -2.66
CA VAL A 87 -3.91 10.86 -1.68
C VAL A 87 -4.31 12.16 -2.37
N GLY A 88 -5.27 12.87 -1.77
CA GLY A 88 -5.67 14.19 -2.25
C GLY A 88 -4.56 15.21 -1.99
N HIS A 89 -4.44 16.19 -2.88
CA HIS A 89 -3.48 17.29 -2.78
C HIS A 89 -3.63 17.97 -1.40
N GLY A 90 -2.55 17.96 -0.59
CA GLY A 90 -2.54 18.57 0.74
C GLY A 90 -2.62 17.59 1.93
N ILE A 91 -2.61 16.28 1.69
CA ILE A 91 -2.52 15.26 2.74
C ILE A 91 -1.11 14.66 2.75
N SER A 92 -0.17 15.35 3.40
CA SER A 92 1.13 14.75 3.70
C SER A 92 0.96 13.78 4.87
N PRO A 93 1.24 12.46 4.72
CA PRO A 93 1.36 11.60 5.89
C PRO A 93 2.52 12.15 6.74
N LYS A 94 2.22 12.48 8.00
CA LYS A 94 3.19 12.93 8.99
C LYS A 94 4.00 11.77 9.53
#